data_AF-A0A3R6X827-F1
#
_entry.id   AF-A0A3R6X827-F1
#
_cell.length_a   1.000
_cell.length_b   1.000
_cell.length_c   1.000
_cell.angle_alpha   90.00
_cell.angle_beta   90.00
_cell.angle_gamma   90.00
#
_symmetry.space_group_name_H-M   'P 1'
#
loop_
_entity.id
_entity.type
_entity.pdbx_description
1 polymer ?
#
loop_
_entity_poly.entity_id
_entity_poly.type
_entity_poly.pdbx_seq_one_letter_code
_entity_poly.pdbx_strand_id
1 'polypeptide(L)'
;MKKILKSKPALIAIAVCVLLLGIGGASGSDNQELKDQLTQATEQLNASSSQNDELSQQIQDLTSTVDELTEKNEQLQDDLDSANAQIAELSSLENQQSVIDDLNSQIQELNEQAAEKEAEIADLQTQLNTAKASSVKNSSSSTSSEKSSSSSSTAVSSSETVQESVPSTSYTVYITKTGEKYHRNGCRYLKKSQIAIDKDDAVAQGYTPCSVCNP
;
A
#
# COMPACT_ATOMS: atom_id res chain seq x y z
N MET A 1 -31.36 7.52 10.00
CA MET A 1 -32.62 7.40 9.23
C MET A 1 -33.69 8.26 9.92
N LYS A 2 -34.56 9.01 9.21
CA LYS A 2 -35.39 10.09 9.80
C LYS A 2 -36.90 9.77 9.86
N LYS A 3 -37.30 8.95 10.84
CA LYS A 3 -38.63 8.83 11.48
C LYS A 3 -38.27 8.33 12.89
N ILE A 4 -38.76 8.85 14.03
CA ILE A 4 -40.14 9.08 14.48
C ILE A 4 -40.07 10.16 15.57
N LEU A 5 -40.85 11.25 15.49
CA LEU A 5 -41.20 12.14 16.63
C LEU A 5 -42.24 13.19 16.20
N LYS A 6 -43.41 12.74 15.72
CA LYS A 6 -44.62 13.57 15.65
C LYS A 6 -45.45 13.33 16.91
N SER A 7 -45.00 13.93 18.02
CA SER A 7 -45.79 14.02 19.24
C SER A 7 -47.10 14.76 18.97
N LYS A 8 -48.24 14.14 19.32
CA LYS A 8 -49.57 14.76 19.21
C LYS A 8 -49.86 15.52 20.51
N PRO A 9 -50.29 16.80 20.48
CA PRO A 9 -50.49 17.60 21.69
C PRO A 9 -51.76 17.26 22.50
N ALA A 10 -52.31 16.05 22.35
CA ALA A 10 -53.63 15.68 22.87
C ALA A 10 -53.66 15.35 24.38
N LEU A 11 -52.53 14.90 24.95
CA LEU A 11 -52.49 14.37 26.33
C LEU A 11 -52.59 15.44 27.43
N ILE A 12 -52.18 16.68 27.17
CA ILE A 12 -52.17 17.75 28.19
C ILE A 12 -53.57 18.37 28.38
N ALA A 13 -54.45 18.29 27.36
CA ALA A 13 -55.74 18.98 27.37
C ALA A 13 -56.77 18.36 28.34
N ILE A 14 -56.71 17.05 28.60
CA ILE A 14 -57.79 16.32 29.30
C ILE A 14 -57.70 16.46 30.82
N ALA A 15 -56.49 16.47 31.39
CA ALA A 15 -56.28 16.61 32.84
C ALA A 15 -56.81 17.94 33.41
N VAL A 16 -56.92 18.98 32.58
CA VAL A 16 -57.44 20.31 32.99
C VAL A 16 -58.97 20.31 33.05
N CYS A 17 -59.66 19.51 32.24
CA CYS A 17 -61.13 19.46 32.22
C CYS A 17 -61.73 18.77 33.45
N VAL A 18 -61.09 17.73 33.97
CA VAL A 18 -61.59 16.94 35.12
C VAL A 18 -61.62 17.78 36.41
N LEU A 19 -60.70 18.74 36.58
CA LEU A 19 -60.62 19.61 37.75
C LEU A 19 -61.69 20.73 37.78
N LEU A 20 -62.41 20.99 36.68
CA LEU A 20 -63.33 22.14 36.55
C LEU A 20 -64.83 21.80 36.64
N LEU A 21 -65.21 20.52 36.62
CA LEU A 21 -66.63 20.10 36.56
C LEU A 21 -67.19 19.53 37.88
N GLY A 22 -66.44 19.64 38.97
CA GLY A 22 -66.74 18.97 40.25
C GLY A 22 -67.71 19.67 41.22
N ILE A 23 -68.83 20.26 40.76
CA ILE A 23 -69.90 20.70 41.70
C ILE A 23 -71.33 20.63 41.10
N GLY A 24 -72.12 19.63 41.50
CA GLY A 24 -73.59 19.72 41.52
C GLY A 24 -74.41 18.53 41.03
N GLY A 25 -75.16 17.90 41.94
CA GLY A 25 -76.47 17.26 41.64
C GLY A 25 -76.45 15.81 41.12
N ALA A 26 -76.54 14.84 42.03
CA ALA A 26 -76.51 13.40 41.71
C ALA A 26 -77.60 12.96 40.71
N SER A 27 -77.16 12.60 39.50
CA SER A 27 -77.96 11.97 38.45
C SER A 27 -77.34 10.62 38.05
N GLY A 28 -78.16 9.66 37.61
CA GLY A 28 -77.67 8.33 37.22
C GLY A 28 -76.69 8.33 36.04
N SER A 29 -76.73 9.39 35.23
CA SER A 29 -75.78 9.70 34.14
C SER A 29 -74.34 9.82 34.62
N ASP A 30 -74.13 10.50 35.75
CA ASP A 30 -72.82 10.99 36.16
C ASP A 30 -71.93 9.83 36.63
N ASN A 31 -72.58 8.80 37.21
CA ASN A 31 -71.92 7.54 37.57
C ASN A 31 -71.50 6.71 36.34
N GLN A 32 -72.18 6.87 35.21
CA GLN A 32 -71.83 6.20 33.96
C GLN A 32 -70.71 6.96 33.24
N GLU A 33 -70.77 8.29 33.18
CA GLU A 33 -69.69 9.12 32.65
C GLU A 33 -68.37 8.93 33.42
N LEU A 34 -68.43 8.83 34.76
CA LEU A 34 -67.26 8.48 35.58
C LEU A 34 -66.66 7.09 35.26
N LYS A 35 -67.48 6.11 34.87
CA LYS A 35 -67.00 4.78 34.43
C LYS A 35 -66.36 4.81 33.05
N ASP A 36 -66.92 5.61 32.14
CA ASP A 36 -66.37 5.79 30.80
C ASP A 36 -65.01 6.53 30.88
N GLN A 37 -64.90 7.56 31.72
CA GLN A 37 -63.64 8.24 32.03
C GLN A 37 -62.60 7.29 32.67
N LEU A 38 -63.00 6.44 33.62
CA LEU A 38 -62.10 5.45 34.25
C LEU A 38 -61.59 4.42 33.24
N THR A 39 -62.46 3.95 32.34
CA THR A 39 -62.11 3.04 31.25
C THR A 39 -61.09 3.70 30.30
N GLN A 40 -61.37 4.93 29.85
CA GLN A 40 -60.47 5.69 29.00
C GLN A 40 -59.11 5.96 29.66
N ALA A 41 -59.09 6.32 30.94
CA ALA A 41 -57.84 6.52 31.69
C ALA A 41 -57.02 5.22 31.80
N THR A 42 -57.70 4.07 31.96
CA THR A 42 -57.05 2.75 32.00
C THR A 42 -56.45 2.37 30.65
N GLU A 43 -57.18 2.60 29.55
CA GLU A 43 -56.65 2.39 28.19
C GLU A 43 -55.45 3.30 27.89
N GLN A 44 -55.51 4.58 28.27
CA GLN A 44 -54.40 5.51 28.13
C GLN A 44 -53.18 5.11 28.96
N LEU A 45 -53.38 4.62 30.19
CA LEU A 45 -52.30 4.13 31.04
C LEU A 45 -51.60 2.91 30.42
N ASN A 46 -52.38 1.94 29.92
CA ASN A 46 -51.84 0.75 29.25
C ASN A 46 -51.07 1.11 27.97
N ALA A 47 -51.60 2.04 27.16
CA ALA A 47 -50.92 2.53 25.96
C ALA A 47 -49.61 3.27 26.29
N SER A 48 -49.61 4.09 27.34
CA SER A 48 -48.42 4.81 27.83
C SER A 48 -47.37 3.84 28.41
N SER A 49 -47.80 2.79 29.11
CA SER A 49 -46.91 1.72 29.58
C SER A 49 -46.23 1.02 28.40
N SER A 50 -47.00 0.58 27.40
CA SER A 50 -46.45 -0.06 26.20
C SER A 50 -45.48 0.85 25.44
N GLN A 51 -45.71 2.18 25.43
CA GLN A 51 -44.79 3.14 24.83
C GLN A 51 -43.48 3.28 25.64
N ASN A 52 -43.54 3.22 26.97
CA ASN A 52 -42.34 3.22 27.81
C ASN A 52 -41.52 1.93 27.63
N ASP A 53 -42.18 0.78 27.48
CA ASP A 53 -41.52 -0.51 27.22
C ASP A 53 -40.77 -0.47 25.87
N GLU A 54 -41.40 0.07 24.82
CA GLU A 54 -40.77 0.23 23.50
C GLU A 54 -39.63 1.26 23.52
N LEU A 55 -39.78 2.39 24.23
CA LEU A 55 -38.71 3.37 24.42
C LEU A 55 -37.52 2.77 25.20
N SER A 56 -37.78 1.90 26.18
CA SER A 56 -36.72 1.23 26.95
C SER A 56 -35.93 0.26 26.08
N GLN A 57 -36.59 -0.47 25.18
CA GLN A 57 -35.92 -1.32 24.18
C GLN A 57 -35.07 -0.48 23.21
N GLN A 58 -35.62 0.62 22.68
CA GLN A 58 -34.86 1.53 21.80
C GLN A 58 -33.63 2.14 22.50
N ILE A 59 -33.73 2.47 23.79
CA ILE A 59 -32.58 2.93 24.59
C ILE A 59 -31.53 1.83 24.70
N GLN A 60 -31.93 0.58 24.96
CA GLN A 60 -31.02 -0.57 25.06
C GLN A 60 -30.28 -0.82 23.74
N ASP A 61 -30.98 -0.86 22.61
CA ASP A 61 -30.39 -1.04 21.27
C ASP A 61 -29.41 0.10 20.91
N LEU A 62 -29.77 1.35 21.25
CA LEU A 62 -28.88 2.50 21.05
C LEU A 62 -27.64 2.44 21.96
N THR A 63 -27.76 1.95 23.20
CA THR A 63 -26.62 1.74 24.09
C THR A 63 -25.64 0.74 23.48
N SER A 64 -26.10 -0.45 23.07
CA SER A 64 -25.24 -1.44 22.43
C SER A 64 -24.59 -0.92 21.13
N THR A 65 -25.31 -0.11 20.35
CA THR A 65 -24.75 0.55 19.15
C THR A 65 -23.65 1.56 19.51
N VAL A 66 -23.77 2.27 20.64
CA VAL A 66 -22.74 3.21 21.11
C VAL A 66 -21.51 2.45 21.61
N ASP A 67 -21.69 1.33 22.30
CA ASP A 67 -20.60 0.48 22.77
C ASP A 67 -19.79 -0.08 21.56
N GLU A 68 -20.46 -0.69 20.57
CA GLU A 68 -19.84 -1.17 19.32
C GLU A 68 -19.08 -0.07 18.56
N LEU A 69 -19.65 1.14 18.48
CA LEU A 69 -18.99 2.28 17.84
C LEU A 69 -17.80 2.81 18.65
N THR A 70 -17.80 2.64 19.97
CA THR A 70 -16.70 3.04 20.84
C THR A 70 -15.51 2.10 20.67
N GLU A 71 -15.73 0.79 20.74
CA GLU A 71 -14.70 -0.24 20.44
C GLU A 71 -14.11 -0.05 19.04
N LYS A 72 -14.95 0.25 18.05
CA LYS A 72 -14.50 0.49 16.67
C LYS A 72 -13.64 1.76 16.53
N ASN A 73 -13.93 2.82 17.30
CA ASN A 73 -13.10 4.03 17.29
C ASN A 73 -11.74 3.79 17.95
N GLU A 74 -11.70 2.99 19.02
CA GLU A 74 -10.45 2.58 19.68
C GLU A 74 -9.56 1.77 18.72
N GLN A 75 -10.11 0.74 18.07
CA GLN A 75 -9.38 -0.03 17.06
C GLN A 75 -8.88 0.83 15.89
N LEU A 76 -9.69 1.78 15.39
CA LEU A 76 -9.26 2.68 14.32
C LEU A 76 -8.14 3.65 14.76
N GLN A 77 -8.04 3.93 16.05
CA GLN A 77 -6.98 4.77 16.60
C GLN A 77 -5.68 3.97 16.77
N ASP A 78 -5.75 2.71 17.23
CA ASP A 78 -4.61 1.77 17.24
C ASP A 78 -4.06 1.52 15.82
N ASP A 79 -4.96 1.33 14.84
CA ASP A 79 -4.59 1.15 13.43
C ASP A 79 -3.88 2.40 12.87
N LEU A 80 -4.33 3.61 13.26
CA LEU A 80 -3.73 4.88 12.86
C LEU A 80 -2.31 5.03 13.45
N ASP A 81 -2.14 4.74 14.73
CA ASP A 81 -0.84 4.83 15.41
C ASP A 81 0.16 3.80 14.86
N SER A 82 -0.31 2.59 14.52
CA SER A 82 0.49 1.58 13.81
C SER A 82 0.92 2.05 12.42
N ALA A 83 0.01 2.65 11.64
CA ALA A 83 0.32 3.20 10.32
C ALA A 83 1.32 4.37 10.40
N ASN A 84 1.16 5.27 11.38
CA ASN A 84 2.10 6.36 11.62
C ASN A 84 3.50 5.86 11.99
N ALA A 85 3.61 4.79 12.80
CA ALA A 85 4.88 4.15 13.10
C ALA A 85 5.54 3.54 11.84
N GLN A 86 4.76 2.91 10.96
CA GLN A 86 5.27 2.39 9.67
C GLN A 86 5.75 3.51 8.75
N ILE A 87 5.06 4.65 8.70
CA ILE A 87 5.50 5.84 7.94
C ILE A 87 6.84 6.38 8.47
N ALA A 88 7.03 6.39 9.80
CA ALA A 88 8.30 6.79 10.41
C ALA A 88 9.45 5.83 10.08
N GLU A 89 9.20 4.52 10.01
CA GLU A 89 10.21 3.55 9.57
C GLU A 89 10.55 3.73 8.08
N LEU A 90 9.55 4.01 7.23
CA LEU A 90 9.78 4.28 5.81
C LEU A 90 10.60 5.56 5.55
N SER A 91 10.46 6.61 6.37
CA SER A 91 11.32 7.80 6.25
C SER A 91 12.78 7.54 6.65
N SER A 92 13.05 6.48 7.42
CA SER A 92 14.42 5.98 7.65
C SER A 92 15.07 5.51 6.34
N LEU A 93 14.30 4.93 5.41
CA LEU A 93 14.80 4.50 4.10
C LEU A 93 15.12 5.68 3.17
N GLU A 94 14.43 6.82 3.31
CA GLU A 94 14.77 8.04 2.57
C GLU A 94 16.19 8.54 2.91
N ASN A 95 16.58 8.44 4.19
CA ASN A 95 17.97 8.72 4.60
C ASN A 95 18.98 7.74 3.97
N GLN A 96 18.59 6.48 3.71
CA GLN A 96 19.47 5.51 3.03
C GLN A 96 19.71 5.90 1.57
N GLN A 97 18.75 6.55 0.89
CA GLN A 97 18.97 7.06 -0.46
C GLN A 97 20.07 8.13 -0.50
N SER A 98 20.10 9.05 0.47
CA SER A 98 21.19 10.03 0.58
C SER A 98 22.56 9.36 0.74
N VAL A 99 22.64 8.28 1.52
CA VAL A 99 23.89 7.50 1.69
C VAL A 99 24.29 6.80 0.39
N ILE A 100 23.33 6.30 -0.39
CA ILE A 100 23.58 5.72 -1.72
C ILE A 100 24.12 6.78 -2.69
N ASP A 101 23.57 8.00 -2.68
CA ASP A 101 23.99 9.09 -3.56
C ASP A 101 25.39 9.61 -3.20
N ASP A 102 25.72 9.73 -1.90
CA ASP A 102 27.06 10.05 -1.40
C ASP A 102 28.09 8.96 -1.78
N LEU A 103 27.72 7.68 -1.68
CA LEU A 103 28.59 6.56 -2.06
C LEU A 103 28.81 6.48 -3.58
N ASN A 104 27.77 6.74 -4.38
CA ASN A 104 27.89 6.82 -5.84
C ASN A 104 28.84 7.95 -6.27
N SER A 105 28.77 9.10 -5.60
CA SER A 105 29.68 10.23 -5.82
C SER A 105 31.13 9.86 -5.50
N GLN A 106 31.37 9.19 -4.37
CA GLN A 106 32.70 8.68 -4.01
C GLN A 106 33.24 7.63 -5.01
N ILE A 107 32.37 6.74 -5.52
CA ILE A 107 32.74 5.76 -6.55
C ILE A 107 33.14 6.46 -7.85
N GLN A 108 32.43 7.51 -8.25
CA GLN A 108 32.79 8.30 -9.44
C GLN A 108 34.16 8.97 -9.29
N GLU A 109 34.42 9.62 -8.16
CA GLU A 109 35.70 10.29 -7.88
C GLU A 109 36.87 9.28 -7.85
N LEU A 110 36.68 8.12 -7.22
CA LEU A 110 37.69 7.05 -7.20
C LEU A 110 37.97 6.47 -8.60
N ASN A 111 36.96 6.38 -9.47
CA ASN A 111 37.15 5.94 -10.85
C ASN A 111 37.92 6.97 -11.68
N GLU A 112 37.69 8.26 -11.50
CA GLU A 112 38.46 9.33 -12.16
C GLU A 112 39.92 9.33 -11.67
N GLN A 113 40.16 9.19 -10.36
CA GLN A 113 41.52 9.03 -9.81
C GLN A 113 42.22 7.77 -10.35
N ALA A 114 41.50 6.66 -10.51
CA ALA A 114 42.07 5.45 -11.11
C ALA A 114 42.48 5.67 -12.58
N ALA A 115 41.63 6.30 -13.38
CA ALA A 115 41.92 6.62 -14.78
C ALA A 115 43.12 7.59 -14.92
N GLU A 116 43.23 8.59 -14.04
CA GLU A 116 44.39 9.50 -14.00
C GLU A 116 45.68 8.76 -13.66
N LYS A 117 45.63 7.83 -12.70
CA LYS A 117 46.79 6.98 -12.33
C LYS A 117 47.17 5.99 -13.43
N GLU A 118 46.22 5.44 -14.17
CA GLU A 118 46.49 4.60 -15.35
C GLU A 118 47.20 5.40 -16.46
N ALA A 119 46.79 6.64 -16.70
CA ALA A 119 47.45 7.54 -17.64
C ALA A 119 48.89 7.90 -17.20
N GLU A 120 49.11 8.17 -15.91
CA GLU A 120 50.44 8.42 -15.34
C GLU A 120 51.36 7.19 -15.52
N ILE A 121 50.85 5.97 -15.28
CA ILE A 121 51.59 4.73 -15.49
C ILE A 121 51.98 4.56 -16.97
N ALA A 122 51.07 4.86 -17.91
CA ALA A 122 51.33 4.74 -19.34
C ALA A 122 52.42 5.72 -19.85
N ASP A 123 52.43 6.96 -19.35
CA ASP A 123 53.48 7.92 -19.67
C ASP A 123 54.84 7.48 -19.10
N LEU A 124 54.88 7.09 -17.81
CA LEU A 124 56.10 6.61 -17.17
C LEU A 124 56.69 5.36 -17.87
N GLN A 125 55.86 4.43 -18.34
CA GLN A 125 56.31 3.30 -19.17
C GLN A 125 56.96 3.76 -20.48
N THR A 126 56.38 4.77 -21.13
CA THR A 126 56.89 5.35 -22.38
C THR A 126 58.24 6.03 -22.18
N GLN A 127 58.39 6.79 -21.09
CA GLN A 127 59.67 7.39 -20.69
C GLN A 127 60.74 6.31 -20.42
N LEU A 128 60.39 5.25 -19.67
CA LEU A 128 61.31 4.16 -19.32
C LEU A 128 61.81 3.41 -20.57
N ASN A 129 60.92 3.14 -21.53
CA ASN A 129 61.29 2.52 -22.80
C ASN A 129 62.22 3.42 -23.64
N THR A 130 61.98 4.72 -23.64
CA THR A 130 62.82 5.72 -24.35
C THR A 130 64.21 5.83 -23.71
N ALA A 131 64.29 5.82 -22.38
CA ALA A 131 65.56 5.81 -21.65
C ALA A 131 66.36 4.51 -21.89
N LYS A 132 65.69 3.35 -21.89
CA LYS A 132 66.33 2.06 -22.24
C LYS A 132 66.85 2.06 -23.68
N ALA A 133 66.08 2.52 -24.65
CA ALA A 133 66.51 2.62 -26.05
C ALA A 133 67.72 3.57 -26.23
N SER A 134 67.81 4.60 -25.39
CA SER A 134 68.94 5.54 -25.37
C SER A 134 70.23 4.89 -24.83
N SER A 135 70.13 4.05 -23.78
CA SER A 135 71.29 3.32 -23.23
C SER A 135 71.79 2.16 -24.09
N VAL A 136 70.96 1.60 -24.99
CA VAL A 136 71.39 0.51 -25.90
C VAL A 136 72.15 1.04 -27.14
N LYS A 137 72.08 2.34 -27.44
CA LYS A 137 72.74 2.96 -28.60
C LYS A 137 74.24 3.28 -28.44
N ASN A 138 74.94 2.64 -27.49
CA ASN A 138 76.39 2.74 -27.33
C ASN A 138 77.09 1.37 -27.27
N SER A 139 76.74 0.43 -28.16
CA SER A 139 77.59 -0.73 -28.51
C SER A 139 77.21 -1.32 -29.88
N SER A 140 78.21 -1.42 -30.78
CA SER A 140 78.28 -2.19 -32.05
C SER A 140 77.06 -2.18 -32.99
N SER A 141 77.09 -1.62 -34.21
CA SER A 141 78.00 -1.82 -35.37
C SER A 141 77.92 -3.20 -36.07
N SER A 142 77.42 -3.16 -37.32
CA SER A 142 77.78 -4.03 -38.47
C SER A 142 77.11 -5.41 -38.64
N THR A 143 76.28 -5.51 -39.71
CA THR A 143 76.23 -6.56 -40.77
C THR A 143 76.12 -8.06 -40.42
N SER A 144 75.39 -8.91 -41.16
CA SER A 144 74.42 -8.75 -42.26
C SER A 144 73.90 -10.15 -42.71
N SER A 145 72.71 -10.22 -43.32
CA SER A 145 72.28 -11.29 -44.26
C SER A 145 72.06 -12.70 -43.65
N GLU A 146 70.82 -13.22 -43.60
CA GLU A 146 70.28 -14.37 -44.39
C GLU A 146 69.23 -15.09 -43.51
N LYS A 147 68.23 -15.89 -43.94
CA LYS A 147 67.63 -16.17 -45.26
C LYS A 147 66.37 -17.03 -45.07
N SER A 148 65.18 -16.54 -45.49
CA SER A 148 63.97 -17.36 -45.76
C SER A 148 63.37 -18.13 -44.55
N SER A 149 62.11 -18.61 -44.55
CA SER A 149 60.89 -18.33 -45.32
C SER A 149 59.73 -19.14 -44.70
N SER A 150 58.51 -18.94 -45.20
CA SER A 150 57.36 -19.88 -45.08
C SER A 150 56.70 -19.86 -43.68
N SER A 151 55.50 -19.28 -43.53
CA SER A 151 54.17 -19.86 -43.83
C SER A 151 53.72 -20.85 -42.75
N SER A 152 52.48 -20.86 -42.25
CA SER A 152 51.29 -20.14 -42.70
C SER A 152 50.18 -20.18 -41.64
N SER A 153 49.21 -19.27 -41.78
CA SER A 153 47.78 -19.46 -41.47
C SER A 153 47.28 -19.61 -40.02
N THR A 154 46.23 -18.82 -39.77
CA THR A 154 44.95 -19.17 -39.10
C THR A 154 44.91 -19.44 -37.59
N ALA A 155 44.45 -18.40 -36.89
CA ALA A 155 43.18 -18.39 -36.16
C ALA A 155 42.94 -19.43 -35.04
N VAL A 156 43.16 -18.98 -33.81
CA VAL A 156 42.31 -19.27 -32.63
C VAL A 156 42.07 -17.91 -31.95
N SER A 157 40.84 -17.38 -31.88
CA SER A 157 39.66 -17.89 -31.17
C SER A 157 39.84 -17.90 -29.65
N SER A 158 39.68 -16.73 -29.03
CA SER A 158 39.24 -16.59 -27.63
C SER A 158 38.31 -15.38 -27.54
N SER A 159 37.05 -15.69 -27.23
CA SER A 159 35.88 -14.82 -27.10
C SER A 159 36.16 -13.38 -26.67
N GLU A 160 35.64 -12.43 -27.45
CA GLU A 160 35.23 -11.15 -26.86
C GLU A 160 34.17 -11.44 -25.79
N THR A 161 34.41 -10.97 -24.57
CA THR A 161 33.32 -10.71 -23.61
C THR A 161 32.60 -9.45 -24.07
N VAL A 162 31.75 -9.59 -25.09
CA VAL A 162 30.72 -8.60 -25.36
C VAL A 162 29.87 -8.49 -24.10
N GLN A 163 29.67 -7.25 -23.64
CA GLN A 163 28.80 -6.94 -22.52
C GLN A 163 27.43 -7.57 -22.78
N GLU A 164 27.03 -8.54 -21.95
CA GLU A 164 25.63 -8.93 -21.87
C GLU A 164 24.88 -7.83 -21.12
N SER A 165 24.57 -6.76 -21.87
CA SER A 165 23.35 -6.02 -21.63
C SER A 165 22.22 -7.04 -21.74
N VAL A 166 21.77 -7.52 -20.58
CA VAL A 166 20.62 -8.41 -20.46
C VAL A 166 19.55 -7.88 -21.39
N PRO A 167 19.10 -8.64 -22.40
CA PRO A 167 17.96 -8.20 -23.19
C PRO A 167 16.81 -8.10 -22.21
N SER A 168 16.38 -6.86 -21.95
CA SER A 168 15.19 -6.55 -21.16
C SER A 168 14.02 -7.18 -21.90
N THR A 169 13.75 -8.44 -21.56
CA THR A 169 12.67 -9.26 -22.08
C THR A 169 11.40 -8.84 -21.35
N SER A 170 11.09 -7.55 -21.51
CA SER A 170 9.87 -6.88 -21.10
C SER A 170 8.76 -7.36 -22.02
N TYR A 171 8.15 -8.48 -21.61
CA TYR A 171 7.01 -9.07 -22.28
C TYR A 171 5.82 -9.07 -21.33
N THR A 172 4.62 -8.95 -21.91
CA THR A 172 3.39 -8.85 -21.12
C THR A 172 3.10 -10.13 -20.35
N VAL A 173 3.07 -10.02 -19.01
CA VAL A 173 2.54 -11.02 -18.09
C VAL A 173 1.16 -10.57 -17.58
N TYR A 174 0.49 -11.43 -16.81
CA TYR A 174 -0.85 -11.17 -16.32
C TYR A 174 -0.96 -11.39 -14.81
N ILE A 175 -1.53 -10.44 -14.09
CA ILE A 175 -1.83 -10.53 -12.66
C ILE A 175 -3.34 -10.63 -12.41
N THR A 176 -3.71 -10.98 -11.19
CA THR A 176 -5.10 -10.96 -10.71
C THR A 176 -5.29 -9.82 -9.70
N LYS A 177 -6.50 -9.27 -9.56
CA LYS A 177 -6.83 -8.15 -8.65
C LYS A 177 -6.39 -8.35 -7.18
N THR A 178 -6.17 -9.57 -6.73
CA THR A 178 -5.96 -9.91 -5.30
C THR A 178 -4.90 -11.00 -5.11
N GLY A 179 -3.99 -11.20 -6.08
CA GLY A 179 -3.06 -12.33 -6.06
C GLY A 179 -1.63 -11.91 -6.32
N GLU A 180 -0.74 -12.31 -5.43
CA GLU A 180 0.71 -11.98 -5.35
C GLU A 180 1.57 -12.61 -6.47
N LYS A 181 0.95 -13.10 -7.56
CA LYS A 181 1.64 -13.83 -8.62
C LYS A 181 1.31 -13.32 -10.00
N TYR A 182 2.34 -13.27 -10.85
CA TYR A 182 2.18 -13.07 -12.28
C TYR A 182 2.10 -14.41 -13.02
N HIS A 183 1.39 -14.39 -14.14
CA HIS A 183 0.95 -15.56 -14.88
C HIS A 183 1.14 -15.36 -16.39
N ARG A 184 1.26 -16.47 -17.11
CA ARG A 184 1.13 -16.51 -18.57
C ARG A 184 -0.35 -16.44 -18.97
N ASN A 185 -0.62 -15.89 -20.16
CA ASN A 185 -1.97 -15.87 -20.74
C ASN A 185 -2.60 -17.28 -20.73
N GLY A 186 -3.89 -17.37 -20.39
CA GLY A 186 -4.62 -18.64 -20.28
C GLY A 186 -4.40 -19.42 -18.97
N CYS A 187 -3.63 -18.92 -18.00
CA CYS A 187 -3.48 -19.58 -16.71
C CYS A 187 -4.81 -19.73 -15.96
N ARG A 188 -5.01 -20.88 -15.30
CA ARG A 188 -6.26 -21.27 -14.62
C ARG A 188 -6.73 -20.27 -13.55
N TYR A 189 -5.83 -19.48 -12.98
CA TYR A 189 -6.13 -18.48 -11.95
C TYR A 189 -6.65 -17.16 -12.52
N LEU A 190 -6.40 -16.86 -13.81
CA LEU A 190 -6.85 -15.63 -14.48
C LEU A 190 -8.36 -15.62 -14.80
N LYS A 191 -9.08 -16.74 -14.60
CA LYS A 191 -10.50 -16.91 -14.96
C LYS A 191 -11.45 -15.83 -14.43
N LYS A 192 -11.14 -15.23 -13.27
CA LYS A 192 -11.96 -14.16 -12.63
C LYS A 192 -11.40 -12.75 -12.83
N SER A 193 -10.13 -12.65 -13.21
CA SER A 193 -9.39 -11.39 -13.31
C SER A 193 -8.13 -11.61 -14.14
N GLN A 194 -7.97 -10.83 -15.20
CA GLN A 194 -6.77 -10.83 -16.03
C GLN A 194 -6.39 -9.38 -16.30
N ILE A 195 -5.31 -8.92 -15.67
CA ILE A 195 -4.76 -7.57 -15.85
C ILE A 195 -3.40 -7.74 -16.51
N ALA A 196 -3.23 -7.16 -17.69
CA ALA A 196 -1.93 -7.15 -18.39
C ALA A 196 -1.00 -6.13 -17.71
N ILE A 197 0.26 -6.53 -17.52
CA ILE A 197 1.32 -5.72 -16.93
C ILE A 197 2.65 -6.13 -17.58
N ASP A 198 3.65 -5.26 -17.60
CA ASP A 198 4.99 -5.68 -18.00
C ASP A 198 5.59 -6.66 -16.97
N LYS A 199 6.45 -7.57 -17.42
CA LYS A 199 7.16 -8.50 -16.54
C LYS A 199 8.01 -7.74 -15.51
N ASP A 200 8.71 -6.69 -15.93
CA ASP A 200 9.67 -6.01 -15.08
C ASP A 200 8.93 -5.09 -14.08
N ASP A 201 7.82 -4.46 -14.49
CA ASP A 201 6.86 -3.80 -13.59
C ASP A 201 6.27 -4.77 -12.54
N ALA A 202 5.92 -5.99 -12.94
CA ALA A 202 5.39 -7.00 -12.03
C ALA A 202 6.43 -7.44 -10.99
N VAL A 203 7.70 -7.58 -11.39
CA VAL A 203 8.79 -7.88 -10.45
C VAL A 203 9.06 -6.69 -9.52
N ALA A 204 9.06 -5.46 -10.04
CA ALA A 204 9.22 -4.24 -9.25
C ALA A 204 8.10 -4.04 -8.22
N GLN A 205 6.87 -4.45 -8.53
CA GLN A 205 5.73 -4.47 -7.62
C GLN A 205 5.69 -5.72 -6.69
N GLY A 206 6.72 -6.57 -6.70
CA GLY A 206 6.86 -7.71 -5.79
C GLY A 206 6.05 -8.97 -6.17
N TYR A 207 5.45 -9.03 -7.36
CA TYR A 207 4.74 -10.24 -7.81
C TYR A 207 5.74 -11.36 -8.13
N THR A 208 5.41 -12.58 -7.69
CA THR A 208 6.25 -13.77 -7.90
C THR A 208 5.74 -14.65 -9.06
N PRO A 209 6.59 -15.41 -9.76
CA PRO A 209 6.12 -16.27 -10.86
C PRO A 209 5.16 -17.35 -10.37
N CYS A 210 4.10 -17.59 -11.13
CA CYS A 210 3.16 -18.68 -10.84
C CYS A 210 3.72 -20.05 -11.26
N SER A 211 4.02 -20.88 -10.27
CA SER A 211 4.53 -22.27 -10.39
C SER A 211 3.63 -23.26 -11.16
N VAL A 212 2.40 -22.87 -11.51
CA VAL A 212 1.45 -23.70 -12.26
C VAL A 212 1.48 -23.42 -13.76
N CYS A 213 1.87 -22.21 -14.18
CA CYS A 213 1.98 -21.85 -15.59
C CYS A 213 3.39 -21.47 -16.06
N ASN A 214 4.35 -21.36 -15.14
CA ASN A 214 5.78 -21.07 -15.39
C ASN A 214 5.96 -20.06 -16.52
N PRO A 215 5.52 -18.81 -16.30
CA PRO A 215 5.55 -17.74 -17.30
C PRO A 215 6.95 -17.47 -17.85
#